data_AF-A0A7V8XXD4-F1
#
_entry.id   AF-A0A7V8XXD4-F1
#
_cell.length_a   1.000
_cell.length_b   1.000
_cell.length_c   1.000
_cell.angle_alpha   90.00
_cell.angle_beta   90.00
_cell.angle_gamma   90.00
#
_symmetry.space_group_name_H-M   'P 1'
#
loop_
_entity.id
_entity.type
_entity.pdbx_description
1 polymer ?
#
loop_
_entity_poly.entity_id
_entity_poly.type
_entity_poly.pdbx_seq_one_letter_code
_entity_poly.pdbx_strand_id
1 'polypeptide(L)'
;PVIAAGINLFGGPLGLIHRHVTGAIPIRRNTKDPAYLVTLKAYVAELLKQHDLLFYIEGGRSYSGEMKPPKTGLLHATLQAQRSDAVVVPMAVSYDIVLEDHILAHQASKRRHRAFGREVAEMVRYAVGYQSRAFVTFGKPITMSGYDPESRRDIMALAHLTRDAIGMLYKVLPTAIVAAALRPSISRRDLEGRCDALIETVAAAGANMGVRSGREAVDAATEPLLARNVIHVERGGVFRIRERTVLRYYASTIQHLISGGRRSPRTH
;
A
#
# COMPACT_ATOMS: atom_id res chain seq x y z
N PRO A 1 -16.96 -1.07 11.13
CA PRO A 1 -16.40 0.20 10.62
C PRO A 1 -17.00 0.57 9.25
N VAL A 2 -17.33 1.84 9.06
CA VAL A 2 -17.74 2.40 7.76
C VAL A 2 -16.50 2.64 6.92
N ILE A 3 -16.54 2.26 5.64
CA ILE A 3 -15.37 2.29 4.75
C ILE A 3 -15.43 3.51 3.83
N ALA A 4 -14.40 4.35 3.84
CA ALA A 4 -14.24 5.44 2.90
C ALA A 4 -13.67 4.95 1.56
N ALA A 5 -14.49 4.97 0.50
CA ALA A 5 -14.12 4.48 -0.83
C ALA A 5 -14.20 5.57 -1.89
N GLY A 6 -13.36 5.49 -2.93
CA GLY A 6 -13.43 6.42 -4.04
C GLY A 6 -14.72 6.22 -4.84
N ILE A 7 -15.35 7.31 -5.29
CA ILE A 7 -16.62 7.25 -6.06
C ILE A 7 -16.51 6.39 -7.34
N ASN A 8 -15.31 6.22 -7.89
CA ASN A 8 -15.06 5.37 -9.05
C ASN A 8 -15.35 3.87 -8.80
N LEU A 9 -15.44 3.44 -7.54
CA LEU A 9 -15.81 2.07 -7.15
C LEU A 9 -17.33 1.85 -7.13
N PHE A 10 -18.12 2.92 -7.21
CA PHE A 10 -19.58 2.84 -7.12
C PHE A 10 -20.28 2.71 -8.48
N GLY A 11 -19.54 2.41 -9.54
CA GLY A 11 -20.09 2.16 -10.87
C GLY A 11 -20.62 0.73 -11.03
N GLY A 12 -21.78 0.58 -11.66
CA GLY A 12 -22.33 -0.73 -12.04
C GLY A 12 -22.67 -1.64 -10.85
N PRO A 13 -22.62 -2.98 -11.01
CA PRO A 13 -22.96 -3.95 -9.95
C PRO A 13 -22.12 -3.83 -8.67
N LEU A 14 -20.86 -3.39 -8.78
CA LEU A 14 -19.98 -3.15 -7.63
C LEU A 14 -20.48 -2.01 -6.74
N GLY A 15 -21.16 -1.01 -7.32
CA GLY A 15 -21.77 0.07 -6.54
C GLY A 15 -22.91 -0.40 -5.64
N LEU A 16 -23.68 -1.39 -6.09
CA LEU A 16 -24.73 -2.01 -5.28
C LEU A 16 -24.13 -2.80 -4.11
N ILE A 17 -23.05 -3.56 -4.35
CA ILE A 17 -22.32 -4.27 -3.28
C ILE A 17 -21.75 -3.26 -2.29
N HIS A 18 -21.11 -2.19 -2.78
CA HIS A 18 -20.50 -1.22 -1.89
C HIS A 18 -21.52 -0.49 -1.01
N ARG A 19 -22.67 -0.15 -1.60
CA ARG A 19 -23.76 0.54 -0.91
C ARG A 19 -24.52 -0.35 0.07
N HIS A 20 -24.79 -1.61 -0.29
CA HIS A 20 -25.69 -2.48 0.48
C HIS A 20 -24.98 -3.55 1.31
N VAL A 21 -23.77 -3.94 0.94
CA VAL A 21 -23.02 -5.02 1.61
C VAL A 21 -21.86 -4.47 2.43
N THR A 22 -21.04 -3.59 1.86
CA THR A 22 -19.85 -3.08 2.57
C THR A 22 -20.11 -1.82 3.40
N GLY A 23 -21.25 -1.15 3.20
CA GLY A 23 -21.57 0.12 3.85
C GLY A 23 -20.55 1.23 3.55
N ALA A 24 -19.96 1.22 2.35
CA ALA A 24 -18.89 2.15 2.00
C ALA A 24 -19.47 3.53 1.62
N ILE A 25 -18.83 4.60 2.09
CA ILE A 25 -19.19 5.98 1.75
C ILE A 25 -18.42 6.45 0.51
N PRO A 26 -19.11 7.01 -0.51
CA PRO A 26 -18.46 7.47 -1.73
C PRO A 26 -17.77 8.83 -1.51
N ILE A 27 -16.47 8.87 -1.79
CA ILE A 27 -15.66 10.09 -1.71
C ILE A 27 -15.23 10.52 -3.10
N ARG A 28 -15.52 11.79 -3.43
CA ARG A 28 -15.05 12.45 -4.65
C ARG A 28 -13.61 12.91 -4.44
N ARG A 29 -12.68 12.21 -5.08
CA ARG A 29 -11.24 12.52 -5.02
C ARG A 29 -10.93 13.78 -5.84
N ASN A 30 -9.90 14.53 -5.43
CA ASN A 30 -9.37 15.71 -6.12
C ASN A 30 -10.39 16.83 -6.41
N THR A 31 -11.48 16.87 -5.65
CA THR A 31 -12.40 18.01 -5.69
C THR A 31 -11.80 19.19 -4.94
N LYS A 32 -11.98 20.40 -5.49
CA LYS A 32 -11.61 21.67 -4.86
C LYS A 32 -12.83 22.46 -4.37
N ASP A 33 -14.02 21.89 -4.53
CA ASP A 33 -15.28 22.50 -4.10
C ASP A 33 -15.29 22.67 -2.56
N PRO A 34 -15.27 23.91 -2.04
CA PRO A 34 -15.25 24.17 -0.61
C PRO A 34 -16.50 23.63 0.10
N ALA A 35 -17.67 23.72 -0.53
CA ALA A 35 -18.93 23.25 0.06
C ALA A 35 -18.90 21.74 0.27
N TYR A 36 -18.43 21.00 -0.75
CA TYR A 36 -18.24 19.55 -0.61
C TYR A 36 -17.27 19.19 0.52
N LEU A 37 -16.13 19.90 0.62
CA LEU A 37 -15.11 19.59 1.63
C LEU A 37 -15.61 19.87 3.05
N VAL A 38 -16.34 20.97 3.25
CA VAL A 38 -16.96 21.30 4.56
C VAL A 38 -18.02 20.25 4.91
N THR A 39 -18.92 19.92 3.99
CA THR A 39 -19.96 18.91 4.20
C THR A 39 -19.37 17.54 4.50
N LEU A 40 -18.32 17.12 3.76
CA LEU A 40 -17.64 15.85 4.00
C LEU A 40 -17.02 15.80 5.40
N LYS A 41 -16.39 16.88 5.85
CA LYS A 41 -15.81 16.96 7.20
C LYS A 41 -16.86 16.84 8.28
N ALA A 42 -17.95 17.62 8.18
CA ALA A 42 -19.05 17.58 9.14
C ALA A 42 -19.72 16.19 9.17
N TYR A 43 -19.93 15.59 8.00
CA TYR A 43 -20.49 14.24 7.88
C TYR A 43 -19.60 13.19 8.56
N VAL A 44 -18.28 13.21 8.33
CA VAL A 44 -17.34 12.29 8.97
C VAL A 44 -17.29 12.51 10.49
N ALA A 45 -17.31 13.77 10.94
CA ALA A 45 -17.34 14.09 12.36
C ALA A 45 -18.58 13.55 13.06
N GLU A 46 -19.76 13.65 12.42
CA GLU A 46 -21.00 13.08 12.94
C GLU A 46 -20.99 11.54 12.90
N LEU A 47 -20.50 10.96 11.80
CA LEU A 47 -20.38 9.51 11.62
C LEU A 47 -19.55 8.86 12.73
N LEU A 48 -18.43 9.50 13.09
CA LEU A 48 -17.53 9.03 14.15
C LEU A 48 -18.18 9.05 15.54
N LYS A 49 -19.35 9.68 15.71
CA LYS A 49 -20.06 9.60 16.98
C LYS A 49 -20.68 8.23 17.24
N GLN A 50 -21.00 7.50 16.18
CA GLN A 50 -21.71 6.23 16.26
C GLN A 50 -20.93 5.05 15.66
N HIS A 51 -19.99 5.33 14.76
CA HIS A 51 -19.31 4.30 13.97
C HIS A 51 -17.82 4.58 13.79
N ASP A 52 -17.00 3.53 13.83
CA ASP A 52 -15.59 3.61 13.43
C ASP A 52 -15.46 3.86 11.92
N LEU A 53 -14.41 4.58 11.52
CA LEU A 53 -14.10 4.87 10.12
C LEU A 53 -12.82 4.16 9.68
N LEU A 54 -12.89 3.41 8.57
CA LEU A 54 -11.73 2.86 7.87
C LEU A 54 -11.47 3.66 6.60
N PHE A 55 -10.25 4.19 6.45
CA PHE A 55 -9.84 4.91 5.25
C PHE A 55 -8.37 4.71 4.91
N TYR A 56 -8.03 4.86 3.63
CA TYR A 56 -6.66 4.84 3.15
C TYR A 56 -6.08 6.25 3.19
N ILE A 57 -5.08 6.49 4.03
CA ILE A 57 -4.48 7.83 4.20
C ILE A 57 -3.90 8.39 2.89
N GLU A 58 -3.47 7.54 1.96
CA GLU A 58 -2.98 7.96 0.64
C GLU A 58 -4.09 8.45 -0.31
N GLY A 59 -5.35 8.12 -0.01
CA GLY A 59 -6.51 8.49 -0.82
C GLY A 59 -6.70 7.67 -2.10
N GLY A 60 -5.99 6.55 -2.28
CA GLY A 60 -6.17 5.65 -3.41
C GLY A 60 -5.17 4.49 -3.43
N ARG A 61 -5.25 3.64 -4.47
CA ARG A 61 -4.33 2.51 -4.67
C ARG A 61 -2.94 2.99 -5.06
N SER A 62 -1.91 2.24 -4.69
CA SER A 62 -0.57 2.47 -5.23
C SER A 62 -0.46 1.89 -6.64
N TYR A 63 -0.06 2.73 -7.61
CA TYR A 63 0.15 2.31 -9.00
C TYR A 63 1.63 2.02 -9.29
N SER A 64 2.54 2.64 -8.53
CA SER A 64 3.99 2.42 -8.63
C SER A 64 4.50 1.40 -7.61
N GLY A 65 3.67 0.97 -6.65
CA GLY A 65 4.07 0.14 -5.50
C GLY A 65 4.63 0.98 -4.35
N GLU A 66 5.06 2.21 -4.60
CA GLU A 66 5.56 3.13 -3.58
C GLU A 66 4.46 3.59 -2.62
N MET A 67 4.84 3.80 -1.36
CA MET A 67 3.98 4.43 -0.35
C MET A 67 3.85 5.92 -0.64
N LYS A 68 2.63 6.40 -0.86
CA LYS A 68 2.38 7.80 -1.24
C LYS A 68 2.38 8.74 -0.04
N PRO A 69 2.56 10.06 -0.25
CA PRO A 69 2.35 11.05 0.79
C PRO A 69 0.92 10.98 1.36
N PRO A 70 0.74 11.24 2.66
CA PRO A 70 -0.57 11.15 3.27
C PRO A 70 -1.45 12.33 2.85
N LYS A 71 -2.74 12.07 2.65
CA LYS A 71 -3.77 13.09 2.49
C LYS A 71 -4.46 13.33 3.82
N THR A 72 -4.57 14.59 4.20
CA THR A 72 -5.03 14.96 5.54
C THR A 72 -6.52 15.20 5.65
N GLY A 73 -7.28 15.20 4.54
CA GLY A 73 -8.70 15.59 4.54
C GLY A 73 -9.56 14.80 5.54
N LEU A 74 -9.49 13.46 5.50
CA LEU A 74 -10.25 12.60 6.40
C LEU A 74 -9.70 12.59 7.82
N LEU A 75 -8.38 12.66 7.98
CA LEU A 75 -7.74 12.74 9.29
C LEU A 75 -8.04 14.07 10.01
N HIS A 76 -8.16 15.16 9.25
CA HIS A 76 -8.62 16.43 9.77
C HIS A 76 -10.09 16.33 10.20
N ALA A 77 -10.95 15.70 9.39
CA ALA A 77 -12.34 15.46 9.77
C ALA A 77 -12.46 14.60 11.05
N THR A 78 -11.57 13.63 11.24
CA THR A 78 -11.57 12.80 12.46
C THR A 78 -11.15 13.60 13.69
N LEU A 79 -10.18 14.51 13.58
CA LEU A 79 -9.83 15.43 14.67
C LEU A 79 -10.95 16.42 15.01
N GLN A 80 -11.67 16.92 13.99
CA GLN A 80 -12.81 17.83 14.18
C GLN A 80 -14.01 17.16 14.87
N ALA A 81 -14.08 15.84 14.91
CA ALA A 81 -15.09 15.13 15.69
C ALA A 81 -14.95 15.37 17.20
N GLN A 82 -13.77 15.85 17.66
CA GLN A 82 -13.45 16.16 19.06
C GLN A 82 -13.84 15.05 20.06
N ARG A 83 -13.71 13.79 19.61
CA ARG A 83 -13.90 12.61 20.45
C ARG A 83 -12.62 12.31 21.21
N SER A 84 -12.63 12.53 22.52
CA SER A 84 -11.46 12.34 23.39
C SER A 84 -11.04 10.87 23.55
N ASP A 85 -11.97 9.93 23.31
CA ASP A 85 -11.77 8.48 23.35
C ASP A 85 -11.27 7.90 22.02
N ALA A 86 -11.24 8.69 20.95
CA ALA A 86 -10.93 8.18 19.62
C ALA A 86 -9.41 8.06 19.39
N VAL A 87 -9.03 6.97 18.75
CA VAL A 87 -7.63 6.64 18.42
C VAL A 87 -7.50 6.30 16.94
N VAL A 88 -6.35 6.60 16.36
CA VAL A 88 -6.00 6.14 15.01
C VAL A 88 -5.29 4.81 15.15
N VAL A 89 -5.85 3.74 14.57
CA VAL A 89 -5.18 2.43 14.51
C VAL A 89 -4.52 2.27 13.14
N PRO A 90 -3.19 2.35 13.03
CA PRO A 90 -2.49 2.16 11.76
C PRO A 90 -2.68 0.72 11.27
N MET A 91 -2.93 0.55 9.98
CA MET A 91 -3.09 -0.76 9.35
C MET A 91 -2.33 -0.81 8.04
N ALA A 92 -1.57 -1.89 7.83
CA ALA A 92 -0.92 -2.19 6.56
C ALA A 92 -1.48 -3.48 5.96
N VAL A 93 -1.66 -3.49 4.65
CA VAL A 93 -2.04 -4.68 3.88
C VAL A 93 -0.96 -4.97 2.86
N SER A 94 -0.40 -6.18 2.91
CA SER A 94 0.68 -6.64 2.03
C SER A 94 0.23 -7.89 1.28
N TYR A 95 0.49 -7.95 -0.02
CA TYR A 95 0.08 -9.06 -0.87
C TYR A 95 1.31 -9.72 -1.49
N ASP A 96 1.34 -11.05 -1.55
CA ASP A 96 2.40 -11.76 -2.29
C ASP A 96 2.36 -11.36 -3.77
N ILE A 97 1.16 -11.41 -4.37
CA ILE A 97 0.85 -11.00 -5.74
C ILE A 97 -0.43 -10.15 -5.74
N VAL A 98 -0.38 -9.04 -6.48
CA VAL A 98 -1.55 -8.20 -6.78
C VAL A 98 -2.14 -8.64 -8.12
N LEU A 99 -3.44 -8.96 -8.13
CA LEU A 99 -4.09 -9.57 -9.30
C LEU A 99 -4.08 -8.66 -10.53
N GLU A 100 -4.14 -7.35 -10.33
CA GLU A 100 -4.09 -6.31 -11.36
C GLU A 100 -2.70 -5.64 -11.54
N ASP A 101 -1.62 -6.30 -11.10
CA ASP A 101 -0.26 -5.71 -11.07
C ASP A 101 0.21 -5.17 -12.44
N HIS A 102 -0.11 -5.82 -13.57
CA HIS A 102 0.34 -5.38 -14.90
C HIS A 102 -0.33 -4.07 -15.28
N ILE A 103 -1.66 -3.99 -15.13
CA ILE A 103 -2.37 -2.76 -15.43
C ILE A 103 -1.94 -1.65 -14.48
N LEU A 104 -1.80 -1.90 -13.17
CA LEU A 104 -1.38 -0.87 -12.22
C LEU A 104 0.01 -0.35 -12.54
N ALA A 105 1.00 -1.24 -12.72
CA ALA A 105 2.38 -0.87 -12.98
C ALA A 105 2.53 -0.08 -14.29
N HIS A 106 1.80 -0.47 -15.35
CA HIS A 106 1.82 0.26 -16.61
C HIS A 106 1.07 1.59 -16.57
N GLN A 107 0.07 1.76 -15.70
CA GLN A 107 -0.59 3.06 -15.51
C GLN A 107 0.38 4.07 -14.90
N ALA A 108 1.18 3.67 -13.91
CA ALA A 108 2.20 4.53 -13.31
C ALA A 108 3.28 4.91 -14.33
N SER A 109 3.83 3.95 -15.08
CA SER A 109 4.90 4.23 -16.04
C SER A 109 4.47 5.10 -17.21
N LYS A 110 3.22 4.94 -17.68
CA LYS A 110 2.67 5.71 -18.80
C LYS A 110 1.98 7.01 -18.38
N ARG A 111 1.92 7.32 -17.08
CA ARG A 111 1.18 8.47 -16.50
C ARG A 111 -0.25 8.61 -17.05
N ARG A 112 -0.89 7.50 -17.41
CA ARG A 112 -2.22 7.47 -18.03
C ARG A 112 -3.10 6.50 -17.28
N HIS A 113 -4.14 7.05 -16.64
CA HIS A 113 -5.18 6.24 -16.02
C HIS A 113 -5.94 5.45 -17.08
N ARG A 114 -6.10 4.14 -16.85
CA ARG A 114 -6.94 3.27 -17.67
C ARG A 114 -8.31 3.13 -17.01
N ALA A 115 -9.32 2.77 -17.80
CA ALA A 115 -10.66 2.53 -17.28
C ALA A 115 -10.64 1.38 -16.25
N PHE A 116 -11.38 1.57 -15.16
CA PHE A 116 -11.49 0.60 -14.05
C PHE A 116 -11.90 -0.80 -14.52
N GLY A 117 -12.75 -0.89 -15.55
CA GLY A 117 -13.15 -2.18 -16.12
C GLY A 117 -12.00 -3.03 -16.68
N ARG A 118 -10.89 -2.41 -17.11
CA ARG A 118 -9.70 -3.19 -17.55
C ARG A 118 -9.01 -3.86 -16.36
N GLU A 119 -8.92 -3.18 -15.23
CA GLU A 119 -8.34 -3.75 -14.00
C GLU A 119 -9.18 -4.93 -13.51
N VAL A 120 -10.52 -4.80 -13.53
CA VAL A 120 -11.43 -5.89 -13.19
C VAL A 120 -11.25 -7.07 -14.14
N ALA A 121 -11.10 -6.83 -15.45
CA ALA A 121 -10.89 -7.91 -16.42
C ALA A 121 -9.56 -8.67 -16.18
N GLU A 122 -8.49 -7.97 -15.76
CA GLU A 122 -7.25 -8.62 -15.35
C GLU A 122 -7.46 -9.42 -14.07
N MET A 123 -8.12 -8.84 -13.06
CA MET A 123 -8.42 -9.51 -11.81
C MET A 123 -9.21 -10.80 -12.05
N VAL A 124 -10.26 -10.77 -12.87
CA VAL A 124 -11.07 -11.95 -13.23
C VAL A 124 -10.24 -13.00 -13.96
N ARG A 125 -9.39 -12.60 -14.92
CA ARG A 125 -8.49 -13.52 -15.64
C ARG A 125 -7.60 -14.30 -14.69
N TYR A 126 -7.18 -13.67 -13.60
CA TYR A 126 -6.24 -14.25 -12.63
C TYR A 126 -6.89 -14.64 -11.30
N ALA A 127 -8.22 -14.56 -11.18
CA ALA A 127 -8.95 -14.92 -9.96
C ALA A 127 -9.05 -16.44 -9.79
N VAL A 128 -8.98 -17.21 -10.88
CA VAL A 128 -9.12 -18.68 -10.86
C VAL A 128 -7.73 -19.31 -10.95
N GLY A 129 -7.40 -20.16 -9.98
CA GLY A 129 -6.18 -20.98 -9.98
C GLY A 129 -4.94 -20.36 -9.34
N TYR A 130 -5.01 -19.12 -8.83
CA TYR A 130 -3.89 -18.47 -8.15
C TYR A 130 -4.12 -18.44 -6.63
N GLN A 131 -3.16 -18.99 -5.89
CA GLN A 131 -3.10 -18.84 -4.44
C GLN A 131 -2.16 -17.67 -4.11
N SER A 132 -2.73 -16.54 -3.70
CA SER A 132 -1.98 -15.39 -3.19
C SER A 132 -2.39 -15.14 -1.75
N ARG A 133 -1.41 -14.87 -0.88
CA ARG A 133 -1.68 -14.51 0.51
C ARG A 133 -1.79 -12.99 0.64
N ALA A 134 -2.75 -12.58 1.46
CA ALA A 134 -2.85 -11.21 1.94
C ALA A 134 -2.54 -11.20 3.44
N PHE A 135 -1.63 -10.31 3.85
CA PHE A 135 -1.28 -10.09 5.23
C PHE A 135 -1.85 -8.76 5.67
N VAL A 136 -2.59 -8.76 6.78
CA VAL A 136 -3.10 -7.55 7.42
C VAL A 136 -2.40 -7.41 8.75
N THR A 137 -1.71 -6.29 8.96
CA THR A 137 -0.99 -6.00 10.20
C THR A 137 -1.54 -4.71 10.82
N PHE A 138 -1.96 -4.80 12.09
CA PHE A 138 -2.43 -3.66 12.87
C PHE A 138 -1.32 -3.17 13.81
N GLY A 139 -1.19 -1.84 13.91
CA GLY A 139 -0.22 -1.19 14.78
C GLY A 139 -0.78 -0.81 16.13
N LYS A 140 0.09 -0.21 16.95
CA LYS A 140 -0.33 0.41 18.21
C LYS A 140 -1.27 1.59 17.92
N PRO A 141 -2.37 1.73 18.68
CA PRO A 141 -3.23 2.90 18.57
C PRO A 141 -2.45 4.19 18.85
N ILE A 142 -2.67 5.19 18.02
CA ILE A 142 -2.13 6.55 18.17
C ILE A 142 -3.24 7.40 18.77
N THR A 143 -2.99 7.94 19.96
CA THR A 143 -3.93 8.88 20.58
C THR A 143 -4.02 10.16 19.76
N MET A 144 -5.24 10.68 19.61
CA MET A 144 -5.47 11.98 19.00
C MET A 144 -5.44 13.12 20.03
N SER A 145 -5.38 12.80 21.33
CA SER A 145 -5.25 13.80 22.39
C SER A 145 -3.97 14.62 22.22
N GLY A 146 -4.09 15.94 22.16
CA GLY A 146 -2.96 16.86 22.03
C GLY A 146 -2.64 17.30 20.60
N TYR A 147 -3.43 16.88 19.60
CA TYR A 147 -3.40 17.46 18.25
C TYR A 147 -4.54 18.45 18.09
N ASP A 148 -4.23 19.71 17.78
CA ASP A 148 -5.24 20.74 17.53
C ASP A 148 -5.80 20.61 16.09
N PRO A 149 -7.14 20.41 15.91
CA PRO A 149 -7.76 20.35 14.58
C PRO A 149 -7.63 21.65 13.77
N GLU A 150 -7.40 22.80 14.41
CA GLU A 150 -7.19 24.08 13.70
C GLU A 150 -5.71 24.32 13.35
N SER A 151 -4.79 23.58 13.99
CA SER A 151 -3.36 23.62 13.70
C SER A 151 -3.01 22.74 12.51
N ARG A 152 -2.72 23.38 11.36
CA ARG A 152 -2.20 22.68 10.18
C ARG A 152 -0.93 21.86 10.49
N ARG A 153 -0.10 22.34 11.42
CA ARG A 153 1.14 21.66 11.82
C ARG A 153 0.83 20.32 12.48
N ASP A 154 -0.13 20.31 13.38
CA ASP A 154 -0.52 19.14 14.17
C ASP A 154 -1.17 18.08 13.29
N ILE A 155 -2.07 18.50 12.39
CA ILE A 155 -2.69 17.61 11.40
C ILE A 155 -1.63 16.93 10.54
N MET A 156 -0.62 17.68 10.06
CA MET A 156 0.47 17.12 9.26
C MET A 156 1.35 16.19 10.10
N ALA A 157 1.65 16.56 11.35
CA ALA A 157 2.42 15.73 12.26
C ALA A 157 1.75 14.37 12.51
N LEU A 158 0.44 14.36 12.79
CA LEU A 158 -0.34 13.13 12.95
C LEU A 158 -0.39 12.32 11.66
N ALA A 159 -0.54 12.98 10.50
CA ALA A 159 -0.57 12.31 9.22
C ALA A 159 0.76 11.61 8.89
N HIS A 160 1.89 12.29 9.15
CA HIS A 160 3.22 11.72 8.96
C HIS A 160 3.50 10.59 9.96
N LEU A 161 3.16 10.77 11.24
CA LEU A 161 3.29 9.73 12.25
C LEU A 161 2.50 8.47 11.86
N THR A 162 1.25 8.65 11.44
CA THR A 162 0.37 7.55 10.99
C THR A 162 0.96 6.85 9.77
N ARG A 163 1.42 7.61 8.77
CA ARG A 163 2.05 7.04 7.57
C ARG A 163 3.31 6.25 7.90
N ASP A 164 4.18 6.81 8.73
CA ASP A 164 5.44 6.16 9.10
C ASP A 164 5.18 4.88 9.90
N ALA A 165 4.18 4.89 10.78
CA ALA A 165 3.70 3.68 11.46
C ALA A 165 3.19 2.63 10.48
N ILE A 166 2.35 3.00 9.49
CA ILE A 166 1.91 2.09 8.42
C ILE A 166 3.11 1.52 7.64
N GLY A 167 4.12 2.35 7.37
CA GLY A 167 5.37 1.96 6.72
C GLY A 167 6.08 0.82 7.43
N MET A 168 6.19 0.91 8.76
CA MET A 168 6.83 -0.12 9.59
C MET A 168 6.00 -1.40 9.71
N LEU A 169 4.67 -1.30 9.60
CA LEU A 169 3.78 -2.46 9.63
C LEU A 169 3.76 -3.24 8.33
N TYR A 170 4.14 -2.63 7.20
CA TYR A 170 4.13 -3.29 5.90
C TYR A 170 5.04 -4.51 5.93
N LYS A 171 4.48 -5.68 5.62
CA LYS A 171 5.23 -6.93 5.67
C LYS A 171 6.17 -7.03 4.47
N VAL A 172 7.45 -7.23 4.75
CA VAL A 172 8.48 -7.45 3.73
C VAL A 172 8.37 -8.88 3.21
N LEU A 173 7.81 -9.05 2.02
CA LEU A 173 7.52 -10.34 1.41
C LEU A 173 8.65 -10.81 0.47
N PRO A 174 8.78 -12.14 0.23
CA PRO A 174 9.74 -12.70 -0.72
C PRO A 174 9.73 -12.03 -2.09
N THR A 175 8.54 -11.76 -2.65
CA THR A 175 8.38 -11.17 -3.98
C THR A 175 8.96 -9.76 -4.06
N ALA A 176 8.81 -8.95 -3.01
CA ALA A 176 9.38 -7.60 -2.93
C ALA A 176 10.91 -7.62 -2.83
N ILE A 177 11.47 -8.53 -2.00
CA ILE A 177 12.92 -8.71 -1.86
C ILE A 177 13.56 -9.16 -3.16
N VAL A 178 13.01 -10.22 -3.79
CA VAL A 178 13.52 -10.73 -5.07
C VAL A 178 13.40 -9.68 -6.17
N ALA A 179 12.28 -8.94 -6.22
CA ALA A 179 12.09 -7.87 -7.19
C ALA A 179 13.10 -6.72 -7.02
N ALA A 180 13.45 -6.36 -5.79
CA ALA A 180 14.47 -5.35 -5.50
C ALA A 180 15.90 -5.87 -5.74
N ALA A 181 16.13 -7.16 -5.55
CA ALA A 181 17.44 -7.79 -5.74
C ALA A 181 17.78 -8.07 -7.21
N LEU A 182 16.79 -8.39 -8.05
CA LEU A 182 16.99 -8.89 -9.40
C LEU A 182 17.79 -7.93 -10.30
N ARG A 183 18.61 -8.50 -11.17
CA ARG A 183 19.30 -7.81 -12.27
C ARG A 183 18.82 -8.38 -13.62
N PRO A 184 19.13 -7.75 -14.77
CA PRO A 184 18.68 -8.23 -16.08
C PRO A 184 19.01 -9.70 -16.36
N SER A 185 20.17 -10.17 -15.88
CA SER A 185 20.61 -11.56 -15.91
C SER A 185 21.41 -11.82 -14.64
N ILE A 186 21.07 -12.87 -13.88
CA ILE A 186 21.73 -13.19 -12.60
C ILE A 186 21.64 -14.67 -12.27
N SER A 187 22.69 -15.26 -11.69
CA SER A 187 22.67 -16.64 -11.21
C SER A 187 21.79 -16.75 -9.95
N ARG A 188 21.26 -17.94 -9.66
CA ARG A 188 20.52 -18.19 -8.41
C ARG A 188 21.32 -17.81 -7.17
N ARG A 189 22.60 -18.22 -7.11
CA ARG A 189 23.49 -17.95 -5.96
C ARG A 189 23.73 -16.46 -5.74
N ASP A 190 23.97 -15.70 -6.81
CA ASP A 190 24.19 -14.26 -6.70
C ASP A 190 22.90 -13.53 -6.32
N LEU A 191 21.74 -14.03 -6.79
CA LEU A 191 20.45 -13.49 -6.42
C LEU A 191 20.15 -13.70 -4.93
N GLU A 192 20.41 -14.91 -4.41
CA GLU A 192 20.29 -15.22 -2.98
C GLU A 192 21.14 -14.27 -2.13
N GLY A 193 22.44 -14.12 -2.46
CA GLY A 193 23.31 -13.21 -1.71
C GLY A 193 22.89 -11.75 -1.74
N ARG A 194 22.31 -11.28 -2.86
CA ARG A 194 21.73 -9.93 -2.94
C ARG A 194 20.45 -9.79 -2.11
N CYS A 195 19.65 -10.85 -2.04
CA CYS A 195 18.47 -10.89 -1.20
C CYS A 195 18.87 -10.86 0.28
N ASP A 196 19.90 -11.61 0.69
CA ASP A 196 20.44 -11.58 2.06
C ASP A 196 20.86 -10.16 2.46
N ALA A 197 21.65 -9.47 1.65
CA ALA A 197 22.07 -8.10 1.92
C ALA A 197 20.89 -7.11 2.04
N LEU A 198 19.84 -7.29 1.23
CA LEU A 198 18.62 -6.48 1.33
C LEU A 198 17.81 -6.80 2.59
N ILE A 199 17.70 -8.08 2.94
CA ILE A 199 17.05 -8.55 4.17
C ILE A 199 17.74 -7.95 5.39
N GLU A 200 19.08 -7.99 5.45
CA GLU A 200 19.86 -7.34 6.51
C GLU A 200 19.57 -5.84 6.60
N THR A 201 19.53 -5.15 5.46
CA THR A 201 19.26 -3.71 5.40
C THR A 201 17.89 -3.36 5.98
N VAL A 202 16.83 -4.05 5.55
CA VAL A 202 15.46 -3.73 6.00
C VAL A 202 15.18 -4.27 7.42
N ALA A 203 15.83 -5.36 7.82
CA ALA A 203 15.78 -5.84 9.19
C ALA A 203 16.43 -4.84 10.16
N ALA A 204 17.58 -4.27 9.80
CA ALA A 204 18.24 -3.21 10.57
C ALA A 204 17.37 -1.93 10.68
N ALA A 205 16.51 -1.68 9.70
CA ALA A 205 15.51 -0.61 9.76
C ALA A 205 14.30 -0.94 10.66
N GLY A 206 14.22 -2.15 11.21
CA GLY A 206 13.14 -2.61 12.09
C GLY A 206 11.87 -3.05 11.34
N ALA A 207 12.00 -3.45 10.07
CA ALA A 207 10.85 -3.81 9.25
C ALA A 207 10.08 -5.06 9.75
N ASN A 208 8.79 -5.13 9.45
CA ASN A 208 7.98 -6.33 9.65
C ASN A 208 8.38 -7.44 8.65
N MET A 209 9.25 -8.36 9.06
CA MET A 209 9.80 -9.37 8.16
C MET A 209 8.80 -10.48 7.82
N GLY A 210 8.74 -10.85 6.55
CA GLY A 210 8.02 -12.03 6.04
C GLY A 210 8.94 -13.09 5.44
N VAL A 211 10.26 -12.88 5.51
CA VAL A 211 11.30 -13.77 4.98
C VAL A 211 12.57 -13.60 5.81
N ARG A 212 13.37 -14.67 5.95
CA ARG A 212 14.55 -14.72 6.82
C ARG A 212 15.87 -14.87 6.08
N SER A 213 15.85 -15.39 4.86
CA SER A 213 17.06 -15.60 4.05
C SER A 213 16.80 -15.37 2.57
N GLY A 214 17.87 -15.10 1.82
CA GLY A 214 17.83 -14.95 0.38
C GLY A 214 17.40 -16.22 -0.32
N ARG A 215 17.81 -17.38 0.19
CA ARG A 215 17.33 -18.68 -0.29
C ARG A 215 15.81 -18.83 -0.14
N GLU A 216 15.29 -18.57 1.06
CA GLU A 216 13.84 -18.58 1.31
C GLU A 216 13.10 -17.57 0.41
N ALA A 217 13.68 -16.39 0.22
CA ALA A 217 13.10 -15.36 -0.66
C ALA A 217 12.99 -15.85 -2.11
N VAL A 218 14.08 -16.39 -2.65
CA VAL A 218 14.12 -16.91 -4.02
C VAL A 218 13.19 -18.11 -4.17
N ASP A 219 13.21 -19.06 -3.26
CA ASP A 219 12.36 -20.26 -3.31
C ASP A 219 10.87 -19.89 -3.30
N ALA A 220 10.45 -19.00 -2.40
CA ALA A 220 9.05 -18.61 -2.28
C ALA A 220 8.56 -17.64 -3.37
N ALA A 221 9.43 -16.80 -3.94
CA ALA A 221 9.03 -15.81 -4.94
C ALA A 221 9.10 -16.31 -6.39
N THR A 222 9.89 -17.35 -6.67
CA THR A 222 10.17 -17.78 -8.04
C THR A 222 8.91 -18.24 -8.77
N GLU A 223 8.15 -19.17 -8.18
CA GLU A 223 6.93 -19.69 -8.80
C GLU A 223 5.87 -18.59 -9.03
N PRO A 224 5.51 -17.74 -8.04
CA PRO A 224 4.57 -16.65 -8.25
C PRO A 224 4.99 -15.69 -9.37
N LEU A 225 6.26 -15.30 -9.43
CA LEU A 225 6.75 -14.36 -10.46
C LEU A 225 6.85 -15.01 -11.86
N LEU A 226 7.12 -16.32 -11.94
CA LEU A 226 7.06 -17.09 -13.18
C LEU A 226 5.62 -17.22 -13.69
N ALA A 227 4.68 -17.56 -12.80
CA ALA A 227 3.27 -17.70 -13.13
C ALA A 227 2.66 -16.38 -13.64
N ARG A 228 3.17 -15.24 -13.16
CA ARG A 228 2.83 -13.89 -13.63
C ARG A 228 3.63 -13.45 -14.86
N ASN A 229 4.51 -14.28 -15.41
CA ASN A 229 5.40 -13.95 -16.54
C ASN A 229 6.26 -12.68 -16.30
N VAL A 230 6.59 -12.41 -15.04
CA VAL A 230 7.42 -11.26 -14.63
C VAL A 230 8.90 -11.59 -14.81
N ILE A 231 9.27 -12.84 -14.54
CA ILE A 231 10.62 -13.37 -14.70
C ILE A 231 10.62 -14.62 -15.59
N HIS A 232 11.81 -15.08 -15.95
CA HIS A 232 12.07 -16.35 -16.58
C HIS A 232 13.33 -16.98 -15.99
N VAL A 233 13.35 -18.31 -15.85
CA VAL A 233 14.52 -19.05 -15.40
C VAL A 233 14.98 -19.96 -16.53
N GLU A 234 16.21 -19.79 -16.99
CA GLU A 234 16.79 -20.61 -18.06
C GLU A 234 17.19 -22.01 -17.58
N ARG A 235 17.36 -22.90 -18.56
CA ARG A 235 18.06 -24.18 -18.35
C ARG A 235 19.50 -23.89 -17.94
N GLY A 236 19.78 -23.98 -16.64
CA GLY A 236 21.03 -23.54 -16.02
C GLY A 236 20.85 -22.67 -14.76
N GLY A 237 19.60 -22.31 -14.41
CA GLY A 237 19.30 -21.58 -13.16
C GLY A 237 19.62 -20.09 -13.20
N VAL A 238 19.73 -19.52 -14.40
CA VAL A 238 19.89 -18.07 -14.61
C VAL A 238 18.52 -17.41 -14.66
N PHE A 239 18.34 -16.38 -13.84
CA PHE A 239 17.14 -15.58 -13.76
C PHE A 239 17.22 -14.39 -14.72
N ARG A 240 16.18 -14.20 -15.53
CA ARG A 240 16.01 -13.06 -16.44
C ARG A 240 14.70 -12.32 -16.18
N ILE A 241 14.73 -11.01 -16.38
CA ILE A 241 13.55 -10.16 -16.29
C ILE A 241 12.76 -10.26 -17.59
N ARG A 242 11.45 -10.55 -17.50
CA ARG A 242 10.52 -10.45 -18.62
C ARG A 242 9.71 -9.16 -18.58
N GLU A 243 9.21 -8.78 -17.41
CA GLU A 243 8.41 -7.57 -17.26
C GLU A 243 8.95 -6.62 -16.19
N ARG A 244 9.80 -5.70 -16.65
CA ARG A 244 10.54 -4.77 -15.78
C ARG A 244 9.64 -3.75 -15.08
N THR A 245 8.47 -3.41 -15.65
CA THR A 245 7.55 -2.45 -15.01
C THR A 245 6.90 -3.07 -13.78
N VAL A 246 6.42 -4.31 -13.90
CA VAL A 246 5.81 -5.06 -12.80
C VAL A 246 6.86 -5.43 -11.75
N LEU A 247 8.07 -5.82 -12.16
CA LEU A 247 9.16 -6.04 -11.22
C LEU A 247 9.45 -4.78 -10.38
N ARG A 248 9.50 -3.60 -11.02
CA ARG A 248 9.68 -2.33 -10.30
C ARG A 248 8.55 -2.05 -9.33
N TYR A 249 7.31 -2.38 -9.69
CA TYR A 249 6.15 -2.24 -8.80
C TYR A 249 6.39 -2.98 -7.49
N TYR A 250 6.74 -4.26 -7.54
CA TYR A 250 7.02 -5.06 -6.34
C TYR A 250 8.23 -4.55 -5.57
N ALA A 251 9.33 -4.19 -6.24
CA ALA A 251 10.51 -3.63 -5.59
C ALA A 251 10.22 -2.33 -4.82
N SER A 252 9.29 -1.52 -5.33
CA SER A 252 8.94 -0.22 -4.76
C SER A 252 8.12 -0.30 -3.48
N THR A 253 7.50 -1.46 -3.22
CA THR A 253 6.67 -1.70 -2.01
C THR A 253 7.46 -1.64 -0.71
N ILE A 254 8.77 -1.84 -0.76
CA ILE A 254 9.69 -1.79 0.38
C ILE A 254 10.67 -0.61 0.30
N GLN A 255 10.52 0.28 -0.67
CA GLN A 255 11.47 1.36 -0.90
C GLN A 255 11.56 2.33 0.28
N HIS A 256 10.46 2.56 1.01
CA HIS A 256 10.47 3.41 2.22
C HIS A 256 11.34 2.83 3.34
N LEU A 257 11.54 1.51 3.37
CA LEU A 257 12.40 0.83 4.33
C LEU A 257 13.87 0.85 3.93
N ILE A 258 14.15 0.84 2.61
CA ILE A 258 15.51 0.89 2.07
C ILE A 258 16.07 2.32 2.12
N SER A 259 15.29 3.30 1.67
CA SER A 259 15.70 4.71 1.62
C SER A 259 15.65 5.40 2.99
N GLY A 260 14.84 4.88 3.91
CA GLY A 260 14.63 5.42 5.26
C GLY A 260 15.84 5.36 6.18
N GLY A 261 16.88 4.59 5.83
CA GLY A 261 18.16 4.52 6.57
C GLY A 261 18.98 5.82 6.55
N ARG A 262 18.66 6.78 5.67
CA ARG A 262 19.23 8.14 5.71
C ARG A 262 18.28 9.08 6.47
N ARG A 263 18.07 8.83 7.77
CA ARG A 263 17.63 9.90 8.68
C ARG A 263 18.82 10.83 8.89
N SER A 264 18.89 11.94 8.15
CA SER A 264 19.73 13.07 8.58
C SER A 264 19.37 13.42 10.03
N PRO A 265 20.35 13.70 10.90
CA PRO A 265 20.04 14.22 12.22
C PRO A 265 19.25 15.51 12.00
N ARG A 266 18.05 15.59 12.59
CA ARG A 266 17.32 16.85 12.69
C ARG A 266 18.16 17.75 13.60
N THR A 267 18.97 18.61 13.01
CA THR A 267 19.52 19.76 13.73
C THR A 267 18.36 20.68 14.08
N HIS A 268 18.32 21.03 15.36
CA HIS A 268 17.35 21.92 16.01
C HIS A 268 17.22 23.26 15.32
#